data_AF-A0A212J3K6-F1
#
_entry.id   AF-A0A212J3K6-F1
#
_cell.length_a   1.000
_cell.length_b   1.000
_cell.length_c   1.000
_cell.angle_alpha   90.00
_cell.angle_beta   90.00
_cell.angle_gamma   90.00
#
_symmetry.space_group_name_H-M   'P 1'
#
loop_
_entity.id
_entity.type
_entity.pdbx_description
1 polymer ?
#
loop_
_entity_poly.entity_id
_entity_poly.type
_entity_poly.pdbx_seq_one_letter_code
_entity_poly.pdbx_strand_id
1 'polypeptide(L)'
;MWQQPWGYPESIVATCGILLVGFLLQLTIGNFNFYLLAFPSNLLVGAITLILCILSLFVRKSHFILWFSGIPSSVCLISALLILTIIMGLTPQMTSNTHDVPKNIFSRLGFDSMTSSWAFILIYFITLLSLGCLIVRRLFNFRKKDYAFYLNHIGLWITLFAAGLGHADIERYLMHVREGEIEWRVYDEDENVKELPIAIQLNDFDMEEYPPKLTIIDRKSGKPLPEDKPDYYQIDTEITEGQLNGWEIELKEYIHQAVRNSDSTYREVPMPGATPAAKIRAFNISQGKDTTGWICGGNQAQLYMTLSLDEHQCVVMSVPEPKRFMSDIEAYTPDGTIKKGTIEVNKPMRIGSWTIYQYGYDNQAGRLSSYSSMELVYDPWVIPIYIGFIFIALGSIALIWNGRLVKHRSENDNNKE
;
A
#
# COMPACT_ATOMS: atom_id res chain seq x y z
N MET A 1 18.55 27.64 -34.36
CA MET A 1 18.17 26.83 -33.19
C MET A 1 19.16 25.72 -32.85
N TRP A 2 20.26 25.54 -33.60
CA TRP A 2 21.32 24.58 -33.24
C TRP A 2 22.69 25.28 -33.15
N GLN A 3 22.68 26.55 -32.76
CA GLN A 3 23.90 27.32 -32.54
C GLN A 3 24.33 27.17 -31.09
N GLN A 4 25.62 26.91 -30.89
CA GLN A 4 26.24 26.72 -29.58
C GLN A 4 26.23 28.04 -28.78
N PRO A 5 26.05 28.02 -27.44
CA PRO A 5 25.74 26.86 -26.59
C PRO A 5 24.24 26.51 -26.59
N TRP A 6 23.91 25.22 -26.52
CA TRP A 6 22.53 24.74 -26.45
C TRP A 6 21.91 25.02 -25.08
N GLY A 7 20.66 25.50 -25.07
CA GLY A 7 19.92 25.93 -23.89
C GLY A 7 18.52 25.31 -23.80
N TYR A 8 17.56 26.08 -23.32
CA TYR A 8 16.17 25.63 -23.18
C TYR A 8 15.49 25.27 -24.50
N PRO A 9 15.62 26.05 -25.60
CA PRO A 9 14.95 25.72 -26.87
C PRO A 9 15.34 24.33 -27.39
N GLU A 10 16.64 24.02 -27.38
CA GLU A 10 17.17 22.72 -27.81
C GLU A 10 16.72 21.59 -26.88
N SER A 11 16.67 21.86 -25.56
CA SER A 11 16.20 20.90 -24.55
C SER A 11 14.73 20.55 -24.70
N ILE A 12 13.88 21.55 -25.00
CA ILE A 12 12.45 21.35 -25.26
C ILE A 12 12.27 20.49 -26.51
N VAL A 13 12.95 20.83 -27.61
CA VAL A 13 12.82 20.08 -28.86
C VAL A 13 13.33 18.64 -28.72
N ALA A 14 14.45 18.42 -28.03
CA ALA A 14 14.95 17.08 -27.76
C ALA A 14 13.97 16.25 -26.92
N THR A 15 13.42 16.85 -25.86
CA THR A 15 12.46 16.17 -24.97
C THR A 15 11.15 15.84 -25.69
N CYS A 16 10.60 16.79 -26.46
CA CYS A 16 9.42 16.55 -27.30
C CYS A 16 9.69 15.48 -28.36
N GLY A 17 10.90 15.45 -28.93
CA GLY A 17 11.32 14.40 -29.85
C GLY A 17 11.31 13.02 -29.20
N ILE A 18 11.83 12.88 -27.98
CA ILE A 18 11.82 11.62 -27.22
C ILE A 18 10.38 11.17 -26.94
N LEU A 19 9.50 12.09 -26.50
CA LEU A 19 8.09 11.80 -26.28
C LEU A 19 7.39 11.32 -27.55
N LEU A 20 7.63 12.00 -28.68
CA LEU A 20 7.06 11.63 -29.97
C LEU A 20 7.53 10.24 -30.40
N VAL A 21 8.82 9.93 -30.26
CA VAL A 21 9.35 8.59 -30.53
C VAL A 21 8.68 7.56 -29.62
N GLY A 22 8.55 7.85 -28.32
CA GLY A 22 7.88 6.98 -27.37
C GLY A 22 6.42 6.69 -27.74
N PHE A 23 5.64 7.71 -28.10
CA PHE A 23 4.26 7.51 -28.54
C PHE A 23 4.16 6.76 -29.87
N LEU A 24 5.09 6.96 -30.81
CA LEU A 24 5.12 6.18 -32.05
C LEU A 24 5.46 4.70 -31.79
N LEU A 25 6.42 4.41 -30.89
CA LEU A 25 6.72 3.05 -30.46
C LEU A 25 5.50 2.39 -29.79
N GLN A 26 4.82 3.14 -28.92
CA GLN A 26 3.59 2.69 -28.28
C GLN A 26 2.50 2.32 -29.29
N LEU A 27 2.31 3.13 -30.33
CA LEU A 27 1.31 2.87 -31.38
C LEU A 27 1.68 1.70 -32.30
N THR A 28 2.97 1.35 -32.42
CA THR A 28 3.45 0.33 -33.36
C THR A 28 3.64 -1.04 -32.70
N ILE A 29 4.17 -1.09 -31.48
CA ILE A 29 4.54 -2.33 -30.77
C ILE A 29 3.65 -2.57 -29.54
N GLY A 30 2.98 -1.53 -29.02
CA GLY A 30 2.17 -1.61 -27.80
C GLY A 30 3.00 -1.42 -26.53
N ASN A 31 2.47 -1.90 -25.40
CA ASN A 31 3.09 -1.76 -24.09
C ASN A 31 4.46 -2.45 -24.01
N PHE A 32 5.38 -1.84 -23.28
CA PHE A 32 6.67 -2.44 -22.98
C PHE A 32 6.49 -3.66 -22.05
N ASN A 33 7.12 -4.76 -22.43
CA ASN A 33 7.12 -5.97 -21.61
C ASN A 33 8.24 -5.92 -20.56
N PHE A 34 7.87 -5.65 -19.30
CA PHE A 34 8.83 -5.60 -18.19
C PHE A 34 9.52 -6.93 -17.90
N TYR A 35 8.95 -8.08 -18.28
CA TYR A 35 9.62 -9.38 -18.12
C TYR A 35 10.96 -9.45 -18.89
N LEU A 36 11.16 -8.60 -19.92
CA LEU A 36 12.45 -8.46 -20.60
C LEU A 36 13.56 -7.88 -19.72
N LEU A 37 13.19 -7.25 -18.59
CA LEU A 37 14.10 -6.73 -17.58
C LEU A 37 14.18 -7.65 -16.35
N ALA A 38 13.46 -8.76 -16.28
CA ALA A 38 13.60 -9.69 -15.16
C ALA A 38 15.04 -10.20 -15.05
N PHE A 39 15.45 -10.63 -13.86
CA PHE A 39 16.76 -11.24 -13.64
C PHE A 39 16.99 -12.40 -14.62
N PRO A 40 18.17 -12.49 -15.28
CA PRO A 40 19.39 -11.69 -15.08
C PRO A 40 19.52 -10.46 -16.01
N SER A 41 18.55 -10.19 -16.88
CA SER A 41 18.62 -9.15 -17.93
C SER A 41 18.79 -7.74 -17.37
N ASN A 42 18.11 -7.40 -16.28
CA ASN A 42 18.27 -6.11 -15.59
C ASN A 42 19.70 -5.83 -15.18
N LEU A 43 20.46 -6.83 -14.73
CA LEU A 43 21.87 -6.64 -14.35
C LEU A 43 22.72 -6.26 -15.57
N LEU A 44 22.45 -6.86 -16.73
CA LEU A 44 23.14 -6.51 -17.97
C LEU A 44 22.79 -5.08 -18.42
N VAL A 45 21.51 -4.72 -18.44
CA VAL A 45 21.04 -3.37 -18.79
C VAL A 45 21.59 -2.33 -17.81
N GLY A 46 21.60 -2.65 -16.52
CA GLY A 46 22.18 -1.83 -15.47
C GLY A 46 23.68 -1.62 -15.63
N ALA A 47 24.43 -2.69 -15.93
CA ALA A 47 25.87 -2.62 -16.21
C ALA A 47 26.15 -1.75 -17.45
N ILE A 48 25.40 -1.93 -18.53
CA ILE A 48 25.52 -1.08 -19.74
C ILE A 48 25.26 0.38 -19.39
N THR A 49 24.21 0.67 -18.61
CA THR A 49 23.87 2.04 -18.19
C THR A 49 25.00 2.68 -17.38
N LEU A 50 25.59 1.93 -16.43
CA LEU A 50 26.77 2.37 -15.67
C LEU A 50 27.98 2.64 -16.56
N ILE A 51 28.26 1.72 -17.50
CA ILE A 51 29.36 1.87 -18.47
C ILE A 51 29.15 3.13 -19.31
N LEU A 52 27.95 3.39 -19.82
CA LEU A 52 27.65 4.61 -20.59
C LEU A 52 27.89 5.87 -19.75
N CYS A 53 27.48 5.87 -18.48
CA CYS A 53 27.75 6.99 -17.57
C CYS A 53 29.26 7.20 -17.37
N ILE A 54 30.04 6.14 -17.20
CA ILE A 54 31.50 6.21 -17.05
C ILE A 54 32.16 6.67 -18.35
N LEU A 55 31.76 6.13 -19.50
CA LEU A 55 32.29 6.49 -20.82
C LEU A 55 32.07 7.97 -21.14
N SER A 56 31.03 8.60 -20.58
CA SER A 56 30.81 10.04 -20.70
C SER A 56 32.00 10.89 -20.22
N LEU A 57 32.87 10.35 -19.36
CA LEU A 57 34.10 11.04 -18.91
C LEU A 57 35.09 11.31 -20.04
N PHE A 58 35.21 10.41 -21.01
CA PHE A 58 36.13 10.57 -22.14
C PHE A 58 35.72 11.74 -23.03
N VAL A 59 34.42 12.01 -23.10
CA VAL A 59 33.81 13.10 -23.89
C VAL A 59 33.24 14.21 -23.00
N ARG A 60 33.71 14.34 -21.76
CA ARG A 60 33.16 15.29 -20.76
C ARG A 60 33.25 16.77 -21.15
N LYS A 61 34.17 17.12 -22.04
CA LYS A 61 34.35 18.48 -22.57
C LYS A 61 33.51 18.74 -23.82
N SER A 62 32.85 17.71 -24.37
CA SER A 62 31.98 17.87 -25.52
C SER A 62 30.77 18.74 -25.15
N HIS A 63 30.35 19.58 -26.09
CA HIS A 63 29.17 20.41 -25.91
C HIS A 63 27.91 19.59 -25.61
N PHE A 64 27.79 18.41 -26.22
CA PHE A 64 26.68 17.49 -25.97
C PHE A 64 26.64 17.05 -24.49
N ILE A 65 27.73 16.52 -23.92
CA ILE A 65 27.72 16.09 -22.51
C ILE A 65 27.52 17.28 -21.57
N LEU A 66 28.08 18.45 -21.91
CA LEU A 66 27.89 19.66 -21.12
C LEU A 66 26.41 20.08 -21.04
N TRP A 67 25.70 20.04 -22.18
CA TRP A 67 24.27 20.32 -22.30
C TRP A 67 23.40 19.21 -21.69
N PHE A 68 23.66 17.95 -22.03
CA PHE A 68 22.87 16.78 -21.65
C PHE A 68 22.81 16.59 -20.14
N SER A 69 23.94 16.84 -19.46
CA SER A 69 24.04 16.85 -17.98
C SER A 69 23.97 18.27 -17.39
N GLY A 70 23.42 19.23 -18.15
CA GLY A 70 23.20 20.61 -17.75
C GLY A 70 21.79 20.87 -17.22
N ILE A 71 21.59 22.07 -16.67
CA ILE A 71 20.31 22.47 -16.06
C ILE A 71 19.16 22.48 -17.08
N PRO A 72 19.27 23.06 -18.29
CA PRO A 72 18.15 23.11 -19.23
C PRO A 72 17.62 21.73 -19.62
N SER A 73 18.52 20.79 -19.95
CA SER A 73 18.16 19.40 -20.27
C SER A 73 17.47 18.71 -19.09
N SER A 74 18.04 18.82 -17.89
CA SER A 74 17.48 18.22 -16.68
C SER A 74 16.09 18.75 -16.35
N VAL A 75 15.87 20.07 -16.45
CA VAL A 75 14.56 20.67 -16.17
C VAL A 75 13.52 20.17 -17.16
N CYS A 76 13.81 20.14 -18.46
CA CYS A 76 12.87 19.65 -19.47
C CYS A 76 12.53 18.16 -19.27
N LEU A 77 13.52 17.31 -18.99
CA LEU A 77 13.30 15.88 -18.75
C LEU A 77 12.45 15.63 -17.50
N ILE A 78 12.76 16.33 -16.39
CA ILE A 78 11.99 16.20 -15.15
C ILE A 78 10.57 16.76 -15.32
N SER A 79 10.39 17.87 -16.04
CA SER A 79 9.07 18.41 -16.36
C SER A 79 8.25 17.43 -17.22
N ALA A 80 8.86 16.80 -18.22
CA ALA A 80 8.17 15.77 -19.00
C ALA A 80 7.79 14.56 -18.14
N LEU A 81 8.71 14.08 -17.30
CA LEU A 81 8.43 12.99 -16.37
C LEU A 81 7.29 13.35 -15.41
N LEU A 82 7.29 14.58 -14.87
CA LEU A 82 6.24 15.10 -14.00
C LEU A 82 4.87 15.15 -14.71
N ILE A 83 4.82 15.61 -15.96
CA ILE A 83 3.57 15.64 -16.74
C ILE A 83 3.03 14.21 -16.93
N LEU A 84 3.90 13.26 -17.28
CA LEU A 84 3.49 11.86 -17.45
C LEU A 84 3.02 11.23 -16.13
N THR A 85 3.69 11.51 -15.00
CA THR A 85 3.24 11.01 -13.68
C THR A 85 1.95 11.66 -13.21
N ILE A 86 1.70 12.93 -13.54
CA ILE A 86 0.40 13.58 -13.29
C ILE A 86 -0.70 12.88 -14.10
N ILE A 87 -0.47 12.61 -15.39
CA ILE A 87 -1.43 11.86 -16.21
C ILE A 87 -1.69 10.49 -15.59
N MET A 88 -0.65 9.77 -15.17
CA MET A 88 -0.78 8.48 -14.48
C MET A 88 -1.66 8.56 -13.24
N GLY A 89 -1.50 9.61 -12.41
CA GLY A 89 -2.28 9.78 -11.18
C GLY A 89 -3.73 10.26 -11.40
N LEU A 90 -3.99 10.92 -12.53
CA LEU A 90 -5.33 11.44 -12.89
C LEU A 90 -6.13 10.51 -13.79
N THR A 91 -5.50 9.46 -14.33
CA THR A 91 -6.16 8.50 -15.21
C THR A 91 -6.22 7.12 -14.54
N PRO A 92 -7.35 6.40 -14.63
CA PRO A 92 -7.42 5.03 -14.13
C PRO A 92 -6.34 4.17 -14.78
N GLN A 93 -5.47 3.59 -13.96
CA GLN A 93 -4.43 2.66 -14.40
C GLN A 93 -5.00 1.24 -14.40
N MET A 94 -4.85 0.53 -15.51
CA MET A 94 -5.32 -0.83 -15.69
C MET A 94 -4.19 -1.80 -15.38
N THR A 95 -4.53 -2.89 -14.68
CA THR A 95 -3.69 -4.07 -14.60
C THR A 95 -3.91 -4.90 -15.87
N SER A 96 -2.87 -5.61 -16.33
CA SER A 96 -2.78 -6.25 -17.65
C SER A 96 -3.87 -7.30 -18.00
N ASN A 97 -4.85 -7.56 -17.11
CA ASN A 97 -5.79 -8.67 -17.20
C ASN A 97 -7.21 -8.28 -17.65
N THR A 98 -7.48 -7.01 -18.00
CA THR A 98 -8.80 -6.62 -18.56
C THR A 98 -8.83 -6.74 -20.08
N HIS A 99 -9.32 -7.88 -20.59
CA HIS A 99 -9.44 -8.20 -22.02
C HIS A 99 -10.48 -7.37 -22.80
N ASP A 100 -11.39 -6.67 -22.12
CA ASP A 100 -12.53 -6.01 -22.75
C ASP A 100 -12.54 -4.50 -22.47
N VAL A 101 -11.80 -3.72 -23.27
CA VAL A 101 -11.93 -2.25 -23.29
C VAL A 101 -11.93 -1.71 -24.72
N PRO A 102 -12.86 -0.79 -25.07
CA PRO A 102 -12.86 -0.12 -26.36
C PRO A 102 -11.55 0.64 -26.60
N LYS A 103 -10.95 0.41 -27.77
CA LYS A 103 -9.67 1.00 -28.23
C LYS A 103 -9.77 2.51 -28.52
N ASN A 104 -10.07 3.31 -27.50
CA ASN A 104 -10.01 4.77 -27.56
C ASN A 104 -8.56 5.23 -27.81
N ILE A 105 -8.38 6.43 -28.35
CA ILE A 105 -7.04 6.97 -28.67
C ILE A 105 -6.17 7.04 -27.40
N PHE A 106 -6.78 7.31 -26.25
CA PHE A 106 -6.10 7.36 -24.95
C PHE A 106 -5.47 6.03 -24.53
N SER A 107 -6.17 4.90 -24.71
CA SER A 107 -5.62 3.57 -24.41
C SER A 107 -4.56 3.15 -25.43
N ARG A 108 -4.73 3.52 -26.71
CA ARG A 108 -3.71 3.28 -27.74
C ARG A 108 -2.39 4.02 -27.49
N LEU A 109 -2.45 5.19 -26.86
CA LEU A 109 -1.26 5.96 -26.45
C LEU A 109 -0.67 5.47 -25.12
N GLY A 110 -1.25 4.46 -24.47
CA GLY A 110 -0.75 3.85 -23.24
C GLY A 110 -0.95 4.69 -21.97
N PHE A 111 -1.94 5.59 -21.95
CA PHE A 111 -2.19 6.43 -20.76
C PHE A 111 -2.88 5.67 -19.62
N ASP A 112 -3.59 4.59 -19.94
CA ASP A 112 -4.16 3.64 -18.99
C ASP A 112 -3.14 2.64 -18.42
N SER A 113 -1.91 2.65 -18.94
CA SER A 113 -0.81 1.78 -18.52
C SER A 113 0.52 2.53 -18.55
N MET A 114 0.54 3.72 -17.93
CA MET A 114 1.61 4.72 -18.12
C MET A 114 3.00 4.18 -17.79
N THR A 115 3.16 3.39 -16.73
CA THR A 115 4.46 2.82 -16.35
C THR A 115 5.03 1.89 -17.41
N SER A 116 4.17 1.25 -18.21
CA SER A 116 4.55 0.38 -19.33
C SER A 116 4.57 1.09 -20.68
N SER A 117 4.22 2.39 -20.72
CA SER A 117 4.26 3.18 -21.95
C SER A 117 5.70 3.52 -22.35
N TRP A 118 6.00 3.37 -23.65
CA TRP A 118 7.32 3.70 -24.18
C TRP A 118 7.72 5.17 -23.96
N ALA A 119 6.76 6.10 -23.97
CA ALA A 119 7.05 7.52 -23.70
C ALA A 119 7.57 7.72 -22.27
N PHE A 120 6.97 7.03 -21.29
CA PHE A 120 7.41 7.06 -19.90
C PHE A 120 8.80 6.43 -19.76
N ILE A 121 8.99 5.23 -20.31
CA ILE A 121 10.23 4.46 -20.20
C ILE A 121 11.42 5.21 -20.81
N LEU A 122 11.25 5.80 -22.00
CA LEU A 122 12.32 6.56 -22.65
C LEU A 122 12.68 7.82 -21.86
N ILE A 123 11.69 8.60 -21.42
CA ILE A 123 11.95 9.79 -20.60
C ILE A 123 12.61 9.41 -19.29
N TYR A 124 12.15 8.35 -18.64
CA TYR A 124 12.73 7.81 -17.42
C TYR A 124 14.20 7.41 -17.62
N PHE A 125 14.48 6.60 -18.64
CA PHE A 125 15.82 6.12 -18.95
C PHE A 125 16.78 7.26 -19.30
N ILE A 126 16.34 8.22 -20.12
CA ILE A 126 17.16 9.37 -20.49
C ILE A 126 17.40 10.29 -19.29
N THR A 127 16.43 10.44 -18.38
CA THR A 127 16.60 11.16 -17.11
C THR A 127 17.65 10.48 -16.24
N LEU A 128 17.57 9.14 -16.10
CA LEU A 128 18.53 8.34 -15.36
C LEU A 128 19.95 8.47 -15.94
N LEU A 129 20.08 8.45 -17.27
CA LEU A 129 21.36 8.62 -17.97
C LEU A 129 21.91 10.04 -17.79
N SER A 130 21.08 11.08 -17.94
CA SER A 130 21.47 12.49 -17.76
C SER A 130 21.99 12.75 -16.34
N LEU A 131 21.25 12.26 -15.34
CA LEU A 131 21.63 12.35 -13.93
C LEU A 131 22.93 11.57 -13.64
N GLY A 132 23.08 10.36 -14.19
CA GLY A 132 24.29 9.55 -14.05
C GLY A 132 25.53 10.25 -14.65
N CYS A 133 25.39 10.83 -15.85
CA CYS A 133 26.44 11.62 -16.49
C CYS A 133 26.85 12.83 -15.64
N LEU A 134 25.87 13.54 -15.05
CA LEU A 134 26.12 14.67 -14.15
C LEU A 134 26.94 14.24 -12.93
N ILE A 135 26.55 13.14 -12.28
CA ILE A 135 27.21 12.61 -11.09
C ILE A 135 28.65 12.24 -11.42
N VAL A 136 28.86 11.44 -12.45
CA VAL A 136 30.20 10.98 -12.87
C VAL A 136 31.10 12.18 -13.21
N ARG A 137 30.61 13.16 -13.98
CA ARG A 137 31.36 14.38 -14.31
C ARG A 137 31.76 15.18 -13.07
N ARG A 138 30.89 15.28 -12.06
CA ARG A 138 31.18 16.00 -10.81
C ARG A 138 32.01 15.22 -9.81
N LEU A 139 31.95 13.89 -9.83
CA LEU A 139 32.83 13.03 -9.03
C LEU A 139 34.27 13.06 -9.57
N PHE A 140 34.45 13.18 -10.89
CA PHE A 140 35.79 13.30 -11.47
C PHE A 140 36.56 14.52 -10.93
N ASN A 141 35.89 15.67 -10.78
CA ASN A 141 36.46 16.86 -10.14
C ASN A 141 35.91 17.00 -8.71
N PHE A 142 36.17 16.00 -7.86
CA PHE A 142 35.55 15.92 -6.53
C PHE A 142 35.88 17.12 -5.63
N ARG A 143 34.85 17.72 -5.01
CA ARG A 143 35.01 18.80 -4.03
C ARG A 143 34.27 18.46 -2.75
N LYS A 144 35.01 18.28 -1.64
CA LYS A 144 34.42 17.95 -0.32
C LYS A 144 33.31 18.91 0.13
N LYS A 145 33.38 20.19 -0.27
CA LYS A 145 32.36 21.21 0.04
C LYS A 145 31.00 20.90 -0.59
N ASP A 146 30.97 20.14 -1.68
CA ASP A 146 29.76 19.78 -2.42
C ASP A 146 29.13 18.46 -1.93
N TYR A 147 29.50 17.97 -0.73
CA TYR A 147 29.00 16.70 -0.18
C TYR A 147 27.46 16.58 -0.19
N ALA A 148 26.75 17.67 0.14
CA ALA A 148 25.29 17.72 0.11
C ALA A 148 24.72 17.50 -1.29
N PHE A 149 25.42 17.99 -2.32
CA PHE A 149 25.06 17.74 -3.72
C PHE A 149 25.24 16.26 -4.06
N TYR A 150 26.38 15.67 -3.73
CA TYR A 150 26.68 14.27 -4.04
C TYR A 150 25.69 13.32 -3.38
N LEU A 151 25.39 13.51 -2.08
CA LEU A 151 24.43 12.69 -1.35
C LEU A 151 23.04 12.70 -2.01
N ASN A 152 22.50 13.89 -2.32
CA ASN A 152 21.18 13.98 -2.94
C ASN A 152 21.14 13.35 -4.35
N HIS A 153 22.12 13.65 -5.21
CA HIS A 153 22.08 13.18 -6.60
C HIS A 153 22.41 11.70 -6.71
N ILE A 154 23.39 11.20 -5.95
CA ILE A 154 23.69 9.76 -5.89
C ILE A 154 22.50 9.01 -5.29
N GLY A 155 21.92 9.52 -4.20
CA GLY A 155 20.74 8.91 -3.59
C GLY A 155 19.57 8.82 -4.56
N LEU A 156 19.24 9.91 -5.24
CA LEU A 156 18.20 9.94 -6.27
C LEU A 156 18.49 8.98 -7.43
N TRP A 157 19.75 8.93 -7.89
CA TRP A 157 20.13 8.05 -8.98
C TRP A 157 20.02 6.58 -8.58
N ILE A 158 20.45 6.20 -7.36
CA ILE A 158 20.30 4.84 -6.83
C ILE A 158 18.83 4.47 -6.73
N THR A 159 17.98 5.35 -6.18
CA THR A 159 16.54 5.10 -6.06
C THR A 159 15.89 4.88 -7.43
N LEU A 160 16.16 5.74 -8.42
CA LEU A 160 15.62 5.57 -9.77
C LEU A 160 16.20 4.33 -10.46
N PHE A 161 17.50 4.09 -10.36
CA PHE A 161 18.12 2.91 -10.96
C PHE A 161 17.49 1.61 -10.44
N ALA A 162 17.36 1.48 -9.12
CA ALA A 162 16.79 0.30 -8.48
C ALA A 162 15.28 0.17 -8.74
N ALA A 163 14.51 1.26 -8.66
CA ALA A 163 13.07 1.22 -8.91
C ALA A 163 12.75 0.87 -10.37
N GLY A 164 13.52 1.38 -11.34
CA GLY A 164 13.29 1.09 -12.76
C GLY A 164 13.69 -0.33 -13.15
N LEU A 165 14.93 -0.74 -12.83
CA LEU A 165 15.44 -2.06 -13.23
C LEU A 165 14.96 -3.20 -12.34
N GLY A 166 14.61 -2.92 -11.09
CA GLY A 166 14.12 -3.90 -10.14
C GLY A 166 12.64 -4.21 -10.25
N HIS A 167 11.86 -3.37 -10.96
CA HIS A 167 10.40 -3.53 -11.06
C HIS A 167 9.99 -4.92 -11.57
N ALA A 168 10.73 -5.48 -12.53
CA ALA A 168 10.44 -6.78 -13.13
C ALA A 168 10.69 -7.98 -12.20
N ASP A 169 11.48 -7.79 -11.13
CA ASP A 169 11.81 -8.83 -10.16
C ASP A 169 10.88 -8.83 -8.94
N ILE A 170 9.96 -7.87 -8.86
CA ILE A 170 8.99 -7.80 -7.77
C ILE A 170 7.91 -8.84 -8.02
N GLU A 171 7.76 -9.77 -7.09
CA GLU A 171 6.72 -10.79 -7.12
C GLU A 171 5.81 -10.64 -5.92
N ARG A 172 4.50 -10.84 -6.12
CA ARG A 172 3.48 -10.78 -5.09
C ARG A 172 2.70 -12.07 -5.07
N TYR A 173 2.51 -12.64 -3.88
CA TYR A 173 1.77 -13.88 -3.69
C TYR A 173 0.80 -13.74 -2.54
N LEU A 174 -0.34 -14.41 -2.64
CA LEU A 174 -1.27 -14.57 -1.54
C LEU A 174 -1.13 -16.00 -0.99
N MET A 175 -0.79 -16.11 0.29
CA MET A 175 -0.65 -17.37 0.99
C MET A 175 -1.72 -17.48 2.08
N HIS A 176 -2.39 -18.62 2.14
CA HIS A 176 -3.34 -18.95 3.20
C HIS A 176 -2.70 -19.94 4.15
N VAL A 177 -2.58 -19.59 5.43
CA VAL A 177 -1.95 -20.43 6.45
C VAL A 177 -2.97 -20.74 7.52
N ARG A 178 -3.19 -22.02 7.83
CA ARG A 178 -4.06 -22.44 8.92
C ARG A 178 -3.34 -22.37 10.25
N GLU A 179 -4.08 -22.11 11.32
CA GLU A 179 -3.51 -22.06 12.66
C GLU A 179 -2.85 -23.40 13.02
N GLY A 180 -1.64 -23.32 13.57
CA GLY A 180 -0.81 -24.47 13.92
C GLY A 180 -0.10 -25.13 12.73
N GLU A 181 -0.34 -24.70 11.49
CA GLU A 181 0.26 -25.26 10.29
C GLU A 181 1.41 -24.39 9.75
N ILE A 182 2.26 -25.01 8.95
CA ILE A 182 3.33 -24.37 8.19
C ILE A 182 2.99 -24.49 6.71
N GLU A 183 3.06 -23.38 5.97
CA GLU A 183 2.80 -23.34 4.54
C GLU A 183 3.93 -22.64 3.78
N TRP A 184 4.26 -23.16 2.60
CA TRP A 184 5.27 -22.60 1.68
C TRP A 184 4.82 -22.63 0.22
N ARG A 185 3.57 -23.04 -0.01
CA ARG A 185 2.96 -23.15 -1.32
C ARG A 185 1.96 -22.02 -1.54
N VAL A 186 1.92 -21.54 -2.77
CA VAL A 186 0.93 -20.58 -3.26
C VAL A 186 0.32 -21.10 -4.55
N TYR A 187 -0.89 -20.66 -4.87
CA TYR A 187 -1.61 -21.05 -6.07
C TYR A 187 -1.58 -19.91 -7.07
N ASP A 188 -1.29 -20.20 -8.33
CA ASP A 188 -1.41 -19.22 -9.42
C ASP A 188 -2.86 -19.10 -9.92
N GLU A 189 -3.09 -18.23 -10.92
CA GLU A 189 -4.43 -18.00 -11.50
C GLU A 189 -5.02 -19.28 -12.16
N ASP A 190 -4.17 -20.23 -12.54
CA ASP A 190 -4.53 -21.50 -13.14
C ASP A 190 -4.60 -22.65 -12.09
N GLU A 191 -4.60 -22.30 -10.80
CA GLU A 191 -4.59 -23.21 -9.64
C GLU A 191 -3.34 -24.12 -9.54
N ASN A 192 -2.27 -23.82 -10.27
CA ASN A 192 -1.02 -24.58 -10.13
C ASN A 192 -0.31 -24.21 -8.83
N VAL A 193 0.25 -25.22 -8.20
CA VAL A 193 1.03 -25.07 -6.97
C VAL A 193 2.44 -24.56 -7.31
N LYS A 194 2.81 -23.41 -6.76
CA LYS A 194 4.16 -22.88 -6.76
C LYS A 194 4.74 -22.94 -5.35
N GLU A 195 5.88 -23.61 -5.20
CA GLU A 195 6.64 -23.61 -3.95
C GLU A 195 7.54 -22.37 -3.87
N LEU A 196 7.47 -21.66 -2.74
CA LEU A 196 8.26 -20.47 -2.49
C LEU A 196 9.48 -20.79 -1.63
N PRO A 197 10.60 -20.04 -1.80
CA PRO A 197 11.76 -20.12 -0.91
C PRO A 197 11.53 -19.37 0.41
N ILE A 198 10.33 -19.52 0.99
CA ILE A 198 9.93 -19.01 2.30
C ILE A 198 8.77 -19.88 2.81
N ALA A 199 8.85 -20.28 4.07
CA ALA A 199 7.77 -20.97 4.79
C ALA A 199 7.24 -20.06 5.89
N ILE A 200 5.93 -20.03 6.08
CA ILE A 200 5.26 -19.30 7.15
C ILE A 200 4.49 -20.29 8.02
N GLN A 201 4.74 -20.22 9.31
CA GLN A 201 3.92 -20.86 10.32
C GLN A 201 2.97 -19.84 10.93
N LEU A 202 1.68 -20.19 11.04
CA LEU A 202 0.72 -19.42 11.82
C LEU A 202 0.60 -20.06 13.19
N ASN A 203 1.06 -19.37 14.23
CA ASN A 203 0.92 -19.84 15.60
C ASN A 203 -0.49 -19.58 16.12
N ASP A 204 -1.00 -18.37 15.89
CA ASP A 204 -2.28 -17.90 16.43
C ASP A 204 -2.80 -16.73 15.58
N PHE A 205 -4.11 -16.68 15.33
CA PHE A 205 -4.79 -15.53 14.77
C PHE A 205 -5.71 -14.91 15.82
N ASP A 206 -5.57 -13.61 16.06
CA ASP A 206 -6.42 -12.89 17.01
C ASP A 206 -7.08 -11.67 16.36
N MET A 207 -8.31 -11.38 16.80
CA MET A 207 -9.12 -10.30 16.28
C MET A 207 -9.82 -9.55 17.40
N GLU A 208 -9.59 -8.25 17.44
CA GLU A 208 -10.37 -7.29 18.22
C GLU A 208 -11.58 -6.85 17.39
N GLU A 209 -12.76 -6.83 18.01
CA GLU A 209 -14.02 -6.43 17.40
C GLU A 209 -14.58 -5.17 18.08
N TYR A 210 -15.29 -4.34 17.32
CA TYR A 210 -16.14 -3.30 17.92
C TYR A 210 -17.39 -3.93 18.55
N PRO A 211 -17.97 -3.31 19.59
CA PRO A 211 -19.30 -3.68 20.03
C PRO A 211 -20.29 -3.64 18.86
N PRO A 212 -21.15 -4.65 18.69
CA PRO A 212 -22.10 -4.69 17.60
C PRO A 212 -23.18 -3.61 17.75
N LYS A 213 -23.90 -3.36 16.66
CA LYS A 213 -25.01 -2.42 16.61
C LYS A 213 -26.32 -3.15 16.87
N LEU A 214 -27.28 -2.46 17.48
CA LEU A 214 -28.65 -2.93 17.62
C LEU A 214 -29.54 -2.29 16.55
N THR A 215 -30.50 -3.04 16.02
CA THR A 215 -31.51 -2.52 15.10
C THR A 215 -32.85 -3.21 15.36
N ILE A 216 -33.95 -2.59 14.93
CA ILE A 216 -35.29 -3.18 15.00
C ILE A 216 -35.63 -3.75 13.63
N ILE A 217 -36.08 -5.00 13.58
CA ILE A 217 -36.54 -5.65 12.36
C ILE A 217 -38.03 -5.99 12.42
N ASP A 218 -38.66 -6.09 11.26
CA ASP A 218 -39.95 -6.76 11.13
C ASP A 218 -39.75 -8.29 11.20
N ARG A 219 -40.54 -8.94 12.05
CA ARG A 219 -40.41 -10.37 12.36
C ARG A 219 -40.82 -11.29 11.19
N LYS A 220 -41.64 -10.81 10.26
CA LYS A 220 -42.10 -11.59 9.10
C LYS A 220 -41.15 -11.42 7.92
N SER A 221 -40.74 -10.19 7.63
CA SER A 221 -39.88 -9.88 6.48
C SER A 221 -38.39 -10.02 6.78
N GLY A 222 -37.99 -9.93 8.06
CA GLY A 222 -36.59 -9.90 8.50
C GLY A 222 -35.87 -8.60 8.15
N LYS A 223 -36.56 -7.60 7.61
CA LYS A 223 -35.96 -6.34 7.18
C LYS A 223 -35.81 -5.36 8.34
N PRO A 224 -34.70 -4.60 8.40
CA PRO A 224 -34.53 -3.55 9.38
C PRO A 224 -35.45 -2.36 9.13
N LEU A 225 -35.86 -1.70 10.21
CA LEU A 225 -36.82 -0.61 10.22
C LEU A 225 -36.17 0.73 10.63
N PRO A 226 -36.58 1.85 10.03
CA PRO A 226 -37.41 1.98 8.82
C PRO A 226 -36.73 1.39 7.56
N GLU A 227 -37.50 0.83 6.61
CA GLU A 227 -36.93 0.13 5.43
C GLU A 227 -36.05 1.05 4.56
N ASP A 228 -36.43 2.32 4.38
CA ASP A 228 -35.68 3.28 3.53
C ASP A 228 -34.34 3.68 4.14
N LYS A 229 -34.28 3.79 5.47
CA LYS A 229 -33.09 4.17 6.23
C LYS A 229 -33.12 3.49 7.59
N PRO A 230 -32.57 2.27 7.67
CA PRO A 230 -32.47 1.52 8.90
C PRO A 230 -31.83 2.32 10.03
N ASP A 231 -32.46 2.30 11.20
CA ASP A 231 -31.91 2.92 12.39
C ASP A 231 -31.04 1.93 13.15
N TYR A 232 -29.89 2.41 13.64
CA TYR A 232 -28.91 1.60 14.35
C TYR A 232 -28.46 2.29 15.62
N TYR A 233 -28.50 1.57 16.73
CA TYR A 233 -27.95 2.00 18.01
C TYR A 233 -26.59 1.33 18.22
N GLN A 234 -25.54 2.13 18.31
CA GLN A 234 -24.20 1.66 18.63
C GLN A 234 -24.12 1.39 20.14
N ILE A 235 -23.79 0.17 20.53
CA ILE A 235 -23.59 -0.16 21.96
C ILE A 235 -22.37 0.61 22.47
N ASP A 236 -22.56 1.33 23.56
CA ASP A 236 -21.53 2.04 24.32
C ASP A 236 -21.65 1.65 25.80
N THR A 237 -20.54 1.27 26.43
CA THR A 237 -20.51 0.88 27.85
C THR A 237 -20.47 2.06 28.81
N GLU A 238 -20.14 3.27 28.32
CA GLU A 238 -20.13 4.51 29.09
C GLU A 238 -21.46 5.26 28.96
N ILE A 239 -22.05 5.29 27.75
CA ILE A 239 -23.34 5.92 27.46
C ILE A 239 -24.40 4.83 27.26
N THR A 240 -25.07 4.47 28.35
CA THR A 240 -25.99 3.32 28.38
C THR A 240 -27.40 3.62 27.88
N GLU A 241 -27.76 4.89 27.67
CA GLU A 241 -29.10 5.29 27.20
C GLU A 241 -29.06 5.76 25.74
N GLY A 242 -30.12 5.48 24.99
CA GLY A 242 -30.27 5.92 23.61
C GLY A 242 -31.67 5.75 23.05
N GLN A 243 -31.83 6.07 21.77
CA GLN A 243 -33.09 5.86 21.04
C GLN A 243 -32.87 4.98 19.82
N LEU A 244 -33.87 4.16 19.51
CA LEU A 244 -33.87 3.27 18.36
C LEU A 244 -35.29 3.20 17.77
N ASN A 245 -35.51 3.83 16.62
CA ASN A 245 -36.79 3.88 15.91
C ASN A 245 -38.00 4.16 16.83
N GLY A 246 -37.89 5.21 17.66
CA GLY A 246 -38.94 5.66 18.58
C GLY A 246 -39.04 4.87 19.90
N TRP A 247 -38.15 3.90 20.13
CA TRP A 247 -37.99 3.24 21.43
C TRP A 247 -36.82 3.86 22.20
N GLU A 248 -37.00 4.07 23.49
CA GLU A 248 -35.89 4.39 24.40
C GLU A 248 -35.24 3.07 24.85
N ILE A 249 -33.93 2.99 24.63
CA ILE A 249 -33.12 1.81 24.91
C ILE A 249 -32.17 2.14 26.06
N GLU A 250 -32.16 1.27 27.06
CA GLU A 250 -31.23 1.33 28.18
C GLU A 250 -30.42 0.03 28.24
N LEU A 251 -29.10 0.13 28.03
CA LEU A 251 -28.15 -0.96 28.19
C LEU A 251 -27.98 -1.25 29.68
N LYS A 252 -28.41 -2.43 30.11
CA LYS A 252 -28.26 -2.89 31.50
C LYS A 252 -26.95 -3.63 31.72
N GLU A 253 -26.54 -4.43 30.74
CA GLU A 253 -25.36 -5.28 30.83
C GLU A 253 -24.83 -5.59 29.44
N TYR A 254 -23.50 -5.60 29.27
CA TYR A 254 -22.84 -6.00 28.04
C TYR A 254 -21.73 -7.00 28.36
N ILE A 255 -21.76 -8.15 27.69
CA ILE A 255 -20.74 -9.19 27.79
C ILE A 255 -20.17 -9.39 26.40
N HIS A 256 -18.90 -9.03 26.20
CA HIS A 256 -18.26 -9.14 24.89
C HIS A 256 -18.01 -10.60 24.49
N GLN A 257 -17.60 -11.45 25.43
CA GLN A 257 -17.40 -12.89 25.20
C GLN A 257 -18.47 -13.69 25.93
N ALA A 258 -19.68 -13.68 25.39
CA ALA A 258 -20.85 -14.27 26.02
C ALA A 258 -21.13 -15.67 25.49
N VAL A 259 -21.43 -16.59 26.42
CA VAL A 259 -21.96 -17.92 26.13
C VAL A 259 -23.34 -18.06 26.77
N ARG A 260 -24.26 -18.68 26.04
CA ARG A 260 -25.64 -18.92 26.50
C ARG A 260 -25.60 -19.85 27.72
N ASN A 261 -26.12 -19.36 28.84
CA ASN A 261 -26.15 -20.08 30.12
C ASN A 261 -27.50 -20.81 30.35
N SER A 262 -28.59 -20.26 29.81
CA SER A 262 -29.93 -20.84 29.89
C SER A 262 -30.78 -20.38 28.70
N ASP A 263 -32.08 -20.67 28.70
CA ASP A 263 -32.97 -20.23 27.63
C ASP A 263 -33.05 -18.71 27.47
N SER A 264 -32.73 -17.95 28.52
CA SER A 264 -32.90 -16.49 28.56
C SER A 264 -31.73 -15.71 29.15
N THR A 265 -30.58 -16.34 29.43
CA THR A 265 -29.44 -15.68 30.09
C THR A 265 -28.11 -16.01 29.44
N TYR A 266 -27.17 -15.06 29.51
CA TYR A 266 -25.78 -15.22 29.10
C TYR A 266 -24.84 -15.08 30.30
N ARG A 267 -23.62 -15.60 30.14
CA ARG A 267 -22.50 -15.40 31.08
C ARG A 267 -21.20 -15.21 30.31
N GLU A 268 -20.22 -14.58 30.94
CA GLU A 268 -18.89 -14.40 30.36
C GLU A 268 -18.11 -15.71 30.40
N VAL A 269 -17.75 -16.23 29.23
CA VAL A 269 -16.84 -17.36 29.07
C VAL A 269 -15.95 -17.08 27.86
N PRO A 270 -14.67 -16.75 28.07
CA PRO A 270 -13.75 -16.49 26.98
C PRO A 270 -13.32 -17.81 26.33
N MET A 271 -14.08 -18.26 25.33
CA MET A 271 -13.82 -19.49 24.59
C MET A 271 -14.12 -19.31 23.09
N PRO A 272 -13.54 -20.15 22.22
CA PRO A 272 -13.96 -20.22 20.82
C PRO A 272 -15.48 -20.44 20.72
N GLY A 273 -16.14 -19.60 19.93
CA GLY A 273 -17.59 -19.60 19.75
C GLY A 273 -18.32 -18.56 20.62
N ALA A 274 -17.65 -17.96 21.61
CA ALA A 274 -18.23 -16.85 22.37
C ALA A 274 -18.47 -15.65 21.44
N THR A 275 -19.60 -14.97 21.64
CA THR A 275 -20.02 -13.82 20.83
C THR A 275 -20.63 -12.77 21.74
N PRO A 276 -20.63 -11.48 21.36
CA PRO A 276 -21.23 -10.45 22.19
C PRO A 276 -22.71 -10.70 22.50
N ALA A 277 -23.10 -10.39 23.73
CA ALA A 277 -24.49 -10.35 24.17
C ALA A 277 -24.74 -9.11 25.02
N ALA A 278 -25.93 -8.54 24.89
CA ALA A 278 -26.34 -7.35 25.62
C ALA A 278 -27.70 -7.58 26.26
N LYS A 279 -27.85 -7.20 27.53
CA LYS A 279 -29.13 -7.10 28.21
C LYS A 279 -29.61 -5.67 28.09
N ILE A 280 -30.76 -5.48 27.44
CA ILE A 280 -31.34 -4.15 27.27
C ILE A 280 -32.75 -4.09 27.86
N ARG A 281 -33.15 -2.89 28.26
CA ARG A 281 -34.55 -2.51 28.48
C ARG A 281 -34.97 -1.62 27.32
N ALA A 282 -36.03 -2.00 26.64
CA ALA A 282 -36.63 -1.22 25.56
C ALA A 282 -38.03 -0.79 26.00
N PHE A 283 -38.27 0.52 26.05
CA PHE A 283 -39.58 1.06 26.41
C PHE A 283 -40.03 2.13 25.43
N ASN A 284 -41.35 2.21 25.25
CA ASN A 284 -41.98 3.18 24.38
C ASN A 284 -43.17 3.81 25.09
N ILE A 285 -43.03 5.09 25.43
CA ILE A 285 -44.04 5.86 26.18
C ILE A 285 -45.34 5.95 25.40
N SER A 286 -45.28 6.08 24.06
CA SER A 286 -46.47 6.21 23.21
C SER A 286 -47.28 4.92 23.11
N GLN A 287 -46.62 3.76 23.22
CA GLN A 287 -47.27 2.44 23.15
C GLN A 287 -47.54 1.82 24.52
N GLY A 288 -47.04 2.41 25.62
CA GLY A 288 -47.15 1.87 26.97
C GLY A 288 -46.46 0.51 27.17
N LYS A 289 -45.45 0.20 26.34
CA LYS A 289 -44.71 -1.07 26.38
C LYS A 289 -43.34 -0.87 27.02
N ASP A 290 -42.94 -1.84 27.84
CA ASP A 290 -41.65 -1.88 28.52
C ASP A 290 -41.22 -3.33 28.63
N THR A 291 -40.14 -3.69 27.93
CA THR A 291 -39.65 -5.07 27.86
C THR A 291 -38.15 -5.09 28.12
N THR A 292 -37.70 -6.06 28.91
CA THR A 292 -36.28 -6.25 29.23
C THR A 292 -35.86 -7.67 28.87
N GLY A 293 -34.71 -7.82 28.22
CA GLY A 293 -34.17 -9.13 27.89
C GLY A 293 -32.80 -9.08 27.23
N TRP A 294 -32.26 -10.26 26.98
CA TRP A 294 -30.97 -10.44 26.32
C TRP A 294 -31.11 -10.48 24.80
N ILE A 295 -30.09 -9.95 24.13
CA ILE A 295 -29.94 -9.95 22.68
C ILE A 295 -28.53 -10.44 22.36
N CYS A 296 -28.40 -11.28 21.35
CA CYS A 296 -27.14 -11.80 20.87
C CYS A 296 -27.23 -12.00 19.35
N GLY A 297 -26.20 -11.55 18.61
CA GLY A 297 -26.13 -11.73 17.15
C GLY A 297 -25.93 -13.19 16.73
N GLY A 298 -25.40 -14.01 17.64
CA GLY A 298 -25.03 -15.39 17.34
C GLY A 298 -23.82 -15.51 16.41
N ASN A 299 -23.39 -16.74 16.15
CA ASN A 299 -22.36 -17.10 15.19
C ASN A 299 -22.54 -18.59 14.79
N GLN A 300 -21.54 -19.19 14.16
CA GLN A 300 -21.58 -20.61 13.77
C GLN A 300 -21.68 -21.59 14.96
N ALA A 301 -21.29 -21.17 16.17
CA ALA A 301 -21.28 -21.99 17.38
C ALA A 301 -22.45 -21.70 18.35
N GLN A 302 -23.07 -20.52 18.26
CA GLN A 302 -24.13 -20.08 19.15
C GLN A 302 -25.29 -19.44 18.39
N LEU A 303 -26.52 -19.91 18.65
CA LEU A 303 -27.72 -19.32 18.07
C LEU A 303 -27.94 -17.88 18.55
N TYR A 304 -28.46 -17.06 17.65
CA TYR A 304 -28.85 -15.69 17.95
C TYR A 304 -30.02 -15.64 18.96
N MET A 305 -30.18 -14.49 19.63
CA MET A 305 -31.30 -14.20 20.50
C MET A 305 -31.80 -12.78 20.24
N THR A 306 -33.12 -12.64 20.12
CA THR A 306 -33.77 -11.36 19.80
C THR A 306 -34.68 -10.93 20.95
N LEU A 307 -34.82 -9.63 21.19
CA LEU A 307 -35.81 -9.10 22.13
C LEU A 307 -37.10 -8.79 21.40
N SER A 308 -38.17 -9.52 21.70
CA SER A 308 -39.50 -9.23 21.15
C SER A 308 -40.03 -7.92 21.72
N LEU A 309 -40.33 -6.94 20.87
CA LEU A 309 -41.01 -5.71 21.27
C LEU A 309 -42.53 -5.89 21.19
N ASP A 310 -42.99 -6.57 20.14
CA ASP A 310 -44.38 -6.98 19.95
C ASP A 310 -44.54 -8.14 18.95
N GLU A 311 -45.77 -8.33 18.44
CA GLU A 311 -46.11 -9.38 17.46
C GLU A 311 -45.44 -9.18 16.09
N HIS A 312 -45.00 -7.97 15.77
CA HIS A 312 -44.47 -7.61 14.46
C HIS A 312 -42.99 -7.19 14.51
N GLN A 313 -42.48 -6.73 15.65
CA GLN A 313 -41.15 -6.14 15.77
C GLN A 313 -40.29 -6.83 16.84
N CYS A 314 -39.00 -6.94 16.56
CA CYS A 314 -38.01 -7.33 17.57
C CYS A 314 -36.69 -6.56 17.38
N VAL A 315 -35.97 -6.39 18.48
CA VAL A 315 -34.59 -5.87 18.46
C VAL A 315 -33.64 -7.04 18.20
N VAL A 316 -32.72 -6.82 17.26
CA VAL A 316 -31.64 -7.73 16.91
C VAL A 316 -30.30 -7.04 17.00
N MET A 317 -29.24 -7.84 17.05
CA MET A 317 -27.86 -7.39 17.13
C MET A 317 -27.15 -7.75 15.82
N SER A 318 -26.37 -6.82 15.27
CA SER A 318 -25.54 -7.05 14.09
C SER A 318 -24.36 -7.96 14.40
N VAL A 319 -23.72 -8.46 13.33
CA VAL A 319 -22.40 -9.08 13.48
C VAL A 319 -21.40 -7.99 13.91
N PRO A 320 -20.46 -8.29 14.83
CA PRO A 320 -19.39 -7.35 15.20
C PRO A 320 -18.49 -7.00 14.01
N GLU A 321 -18.10 -5.72 13.91
CA GLU A 321 -17.15 -5.28 12.88
C GLU A 321 -15.71 -5.44 13.39
N PRO A 322 -14.77 -5.93 12.56
CA PRO A 322 -13.37 -6.08 12.96
C PRO A 322 -12.74 -4.71 13.21
N LYS A 323 -12.15 -4.53 14.39
CA LYS A 323 -11.37 -3.34 14.74
C LYS A 323 -9.92 -3.49 14.33
N ARG A 324 -9.35 -4.66 14.57
CA ARG A 324 -7.96 -5.02 14.26
C ARG A 324 -7.84 -6.53 14.26
N PHE A 325 -7.07 -7.07 13.33
CA PHE A 325 -6.71 -8.49 13.32
C PHE A 325 -5.20 -8.62 13.16
N MET A 326 -4.66 -9.65 13.80
CA MET A 326 -3.23 -9.88 13.90
C MET A 326 -2.93 -11.36 13.83
N SER A 327 -1.77 -11.69 13.27
CA SER A 327 -1.30 -13.07 13.17
C SER A 327 0.05 -13.18 13.85
N ASP A 328 0.19 -14.06 14.84
CA ASP A 328 1.49 -14.46 15.35
C ASP A 328 2.11 -15.49 14.41
N ILE A 329 3.26 -15.15 13.83
CA ILE A 329 3.86 -15.95 12.77
C ILE A 329 5.34 -16.23 13.03
N GLU A 330 5.80 -17.35 12.46
CA GLU A 330 7.22 -17.65 12.30
C GLU A 330 7.53 -17.83 10.82
N ALA A 331 8.47 -17.02 10.31
CA ALA A 331 8.94 -17.11 8.94
C ALA A 331 10.29 -17.80 8.89
N TYR A 332 10.42 -18.74 7.94
CA TYR A 332 11.59 -19.58 7.73
C TYR A 332 12.11 -19.40 6.31
N THR A 333 13.41 -19.25 6.15
CA THR A 333 14.05 -19.17 4.82
C THR A 333 15.07 -20.32 4.62
N PRO A 334 15.37 -20.71 3.36
CA PRO A 334 16.26 -21.82 3.06
C PRO A 334 17.69 -21.67 3.60
N ASP A 335 18.13 -20.45 3.90
CA ASP A 335 19.42 -20.15 4.53
C ASP A 335 19.45 -20.45 6.04
N GLY A 336 18.34 -20.93 6.61
CA GLY A 336 18.18 -21.24 8.03
C GLY A 336 17.82 -20.04 8.90
N THR A 337 17.55 -18.87 8.30
CA THR A 337 17.07 -17.70 9.06
C THR A 337 15.63 -17.95 9.50
N ILE A 338 15.38 -17.71 10.80
CA ILE A 338 14.05 -17.81 11.40
C ILE A 338 13.72 -16.46 12.01
N LYS A 339 12.52 -15.93 11.72
CA LYS A 339 12.02 -14.71 12.32
C LYS A 339 10.62 -14.92 12.87
N LYS A 340 10.47 -14.65 14.17
CA LYS A 340 9.19 -14.70 14.88
C LYS A 340 8.63 -13.30 15.08
N GLY A 341 7.31 -13.18 15.11
CA GLY A 341 6.64 -11.95 15.52
C GLY A 341 5.23 -11.83 14.97
N THR A 342 4.54 -10.79 15.42
CA THR A 342 3.16 -10.53 15.06
C THR A 342 3.08 -9.57 13.88
N ILE A 343 2.26 -9.92 12.88
CA ILE A 343 1.89 -9.04 11.77
C ILE A 343 0.47 -8.50 11.97
N GLU A 344 0.24 -7.26 11.51
CA GLU A 344 -1.05 -6.59 11.57
C GLU A 344 -1.25 -5.75 10.32
N VAL A 345 -2.48 -5.24 10.13
CA VAL A 345 -2.75 -4.23 9.11
C VAL A 345 -1.76 -3.06 9.28
N ASN A 346 -1.01 -2.76 8.21
CA ASN A 346 0.07 -1.76 8.16
C ASN A 346 1.32 -2.02 9.03
N LYS A 347 1.45 -3.20 9.66
CA LYS A 347 2.67 -3.61 10.37
C LYS A 347 3.22 -4.92 9.77
N PRO A 348 3.90 -4.86 8.61
CA PRO A 348 4.44 -6.04 7.97
C PRO A 348 5.71 -6.56 8.65
N MET A 349 5.98 -7.85 8.47
CA MET A 349 7.25 -8.48 8.86
C MET A 349 8.18 -8.58 7.64
N ARG A 350 9.49 -8.36 7.85
CA ARG A 350 10.50 -8.56 6.81
C ARG A 350 11.53 -9.62 7.17
N ILE A 351 11.84 -10.49 6.22
CA ILE A 351 12.89 -11.51 6.30
C ILE A 351 13.59 -11.64 4.94
N GLY A 352 14.89 -11.35 4.89
CA GLY A 352 15.62 -11.26 3.62
C GLY A 352 14.99 -10.27 2.64
N SER A 353 14.72 -10.73 1.42
CA SER A 353 14.04 -9.97 0.36
C SER A 353 12.51 -10.09 0.40
N TRP A 354 11.94 -10.76 1.42
CA TRP A 354 10.51 -10.93 1.59
C TRP A 354 9.93 -9.93 2.59
N THR A 355 8.77 -9.37 2.23
CA THR A 355 7.92 -8.61 3.14
C THR A 355 6.55 -9.29 3.22
N ILE A 356 6.14 -9.62 4.44
CA ILE A 356 4.92 -10.37 4.75
C ILE A 356 3.91 -9.37 5.32
N TYR A 357 2.81 -9.16 4.59
CA TYR A 357 1.73 -8.29 5.00
C TYR A 357 0.55 -9.11 5.49
N GLN A 358 -0.11 -8.62 6.54
CA GLN A 358 -1.43 -9.11 6.91
C GLN A 358 -2.42 -8.72 5.81
N TYR A 359 -3.08 -9.70 5.18
CA TYR A 359 -4.01 -9.45 4.08
C TYR A 359 -5.47 -9.62 4.51
N GLY A 360 -5.83 -10.75 5.12
CA GLY A 360 -7.22 -11.04 5.47
C GLY A 360 -7.40 -12.34 6.23
N TYR A 361 -8.65 -12.76 6.39
CA TYR A 361 -9.08 -13.94 7.16
C TYR A 361 -10.44 -14.44 6.63
N ASP A 362 -11.03 -15.46 7.26
CA ASP A 362 -12.40 -15.88 6.95
C ASP A 362 -13.42 -14.88 7.53
N ASN A 363 -13.95 -14.03 6.65
CA ASN A 363 -14.94 -13.02 7.03
C ASN A 363 -16.25 -13.62 7.61
N GLN A 364 -16.59 -14.87 7.29
CA GLN A 364 -17.80 -15.51 7.83
C GLN A 364 -17.56 -16.08 9.23
N ALA A 365 -16.36 -16.60 9.48
CA ALA A 365 -15.98 -17.12 10.79
C ALA A 365 -15.61 -15.99 11.77
N GLY A 366 -15.16 -14.83 11.25
CA GLY A 366 -14.77 -13.70 12.07
C GLY A 366 -13.61 -14.07 13.00
N ARG A 367 -13.81 -13.90 14.31
CA ARG A 367 -12.83 -14.28 15.33
C ARG A 367 -12.54 -15.78 15.37
N LEU A 368 -13.39 -16.62 14.77
CA LEU A 368 -13.21 -18.07 14.68
C LEU A 368 -12.48 -18.51 13.40
N SER A 369 -11.87 -17.56 12.68
CA SER A 369 -11.12 -17.89 11.48
C SER A 369 -9.99 -18.87 11.82
N SER A 370 -10.05 -20.05 11.20
CA SER A 370 -9.02 -21.10 11.35
C SER A 370 -7.78 -20.86 10.49
N TYR A 371 -7.77 -19.78 9.69
CA TYR A 371 -6.65 -19.39 8.85
C TYR A 371 -6.47 -17.88 8.81
N SER A 372 -5.26 -17.47 8.46
CA SER A 372 -4.90 -16.11 8.11
C SER A 372 -4.35 -16.09 6.69
N SER A 373 -4.74 -15.10 5.91
CA SER A 373 -4.19 -14.86 4.57
C SER A 373 -3.16 -13.73 4.63
N MET A 374 -2.04 -13.95 3.98
CA MET A 374 -0.86 -13.09 4.03
C MET A 374 -0.40 -12.78 2.61
N GLU A 375 -0.15 -11.50 2.33
CA GLU A 375 0.48 -11.10 1.09
C GLU A 375 1.99 -11.13 1.26
N LEU A 376 2.65 -11.99 0.49
CA LEU A 376 4.10 -12.13 0.43
C LEU A 376 4.62 -11.33 -0.76
N VAL A 377 5.42 -10.30 -0.47
CA VAL A 377 6.07 -9.47 -1.48
C VAL A 377 7.56 -9.78 -1.49
N TYR A 378 8.04 -10.37 -2.58
CA TYR A 378 9.46 -10.53 -2.85
C TYR A 378 9.97 -9.30 -3.62
N ASP A 379 10.98 -8.63 -3.07
CA ASP A 379 11.66 -7.51 -3.72
C ASP A 379 13.17 -7.55 -3.41
N PRO A 380 14.01 -8.02 -4.35
CA PRO A 380 15.46 -8.06 -4.16
C PRO A 380 16.14 -6.68 -4.26
N TRP A 381 15.44 -5.65 -4.75
CA TRP A 381 15.96 -4.30 -4.99
C TRP A 381 15.62 -3.30 -3.88
N VAL A 382 14.84 -3.73 -2.89
CA VAL A 382 14.39 -2.89 -1.79
C VAL A 382 15.54 -2.29 -0.98
N ILE A 383 16.64 -3.03 -0.80
CA ILE A 383 17.82 -2.57 -0.05
C ILE A 383 18.50 -1.38 -0.76
N PRO A 384 18.88 -1.48 -2.06
CA PRO A 384 19.34 -0.33 -2.84
C PRO A 384 18.42 0.89 -2.75
N ILE A 385 17.09 0.70 -2.83
CA ILE A 385 16.12 1.79 -2.72
C ILE A 385 16.26 2.51 -1.37
N TYR A 386 16.36 1.77 -0.26
CA TYR A 386 16.56 2.36 1.07
C TYR A 386 17.89 3.08 1.22
N ILE A 387 18.96 2.55 0.65
CA ILE A 387 20.26 3.24 0.61
C ILE A 387 20.09 4.59 -0.10
N GLY A 388 19.38 4.62 -1.23
CA GLY A 388 19.06 5.85 -1.95
C GLY A 388 18.30 6.87 -1.11
N PHE A 389 17.25 6.43 -0.40
CA PHE A 389 16.48 7.31 0.50
C PHE A 389 17.29 7.83 1.68
N ILE A 390 18.15 7.01 2.29
CA ILE A 390 19.07 7.44 3.36
C ILE A 390 20.01 8.53 2.82
N PHE A 391 20.55 8.36 1.62
CA PHE A 391 21.44 9.34 0.99
C PHE A 391 20.72 10.67 0.72
N ILE A 392 19.48 10.63 0.22
CA ILE A 392 18.65 11.83 0.03
C ILE A 392 18.36 12.51 1.37
N ALA A 393 18.01 11.74 2.42
CA ALA A 393 17.72 12.28 3.74
C ALA A 393 18.95 12.99 4.35
N LEU A 394 20.12 12.32 4.33
CA LEU A 394 21.38 12.92 4.78
C LEU A 394 21.78 14.14 3.95
N GLY A 395 21.61 14.07 2.63
CA GLY A 395 21.84 15.19 1.72
C GLY A 395 20.94 16.38 2.00
N SER A 396 19.68 16.14 2.33
CA SER A 396 18.71 17.18 2.67
C SER A 396 19.05 17.86 4.00
N ILE A 397 19.41 17.08 5.03
CA ILE A 397 19.89 17.61 6.32
C ILE A 397 21.15 18.46 6.11
N ALA A 398 22.08 17.99 5.28
CA ALA A 398 23.30 18.71 4.94
C ALA A 398 23.04 20.06 4.25
N LEU A 399 22.08 20.12 3.32
CA LEU A 399 21.68 21.36 2.66
C LEU A 399 21.13 22.39 3.66
N ILE A 400 20.26 21.95 4.58
CA ILE A 400 19.69 22.80 5.63
C ILE A 400 20.80 23.35 6.53
N TRP A 401 21.74 22.49 6.94
CA TRP A 401 22.84 22.89 7.80
C TRP A 401 23.78 23.90 7.14
N ASN A 402 24.18 23.64 5.89
CA ASN A 402 25.01 24.56 5.11
C ASN A 402 24.33 25.92 4.90
N GLY A 403 23.01 25.93 4.63
CA GLY A 403 22.24 27.17 4.51
C GLY A 403 22.25 28.01 5.80
N ARG A 404 22.12 27.35 6.96
CA ARG A 404 22.19 28.02 8.29
C ARG A 404 23.58 28.59 8.58
N LEU A 405 24.64 27.85 8.25
CA LEU A 405 26.03 28.32 8.44
C LEU A 405 26.35 29.56 7.61
N VAL A 406 25.85 29.62 6.36
CA VAL A 406 26.01 30.80 5.50
C VAL A 406 25.28 32.00 6.11
N LYS A 407 24.04 31.80 6.60
CA LYS A 407 23.25 32.87 7.25
C LYS A 407 23.92 33.41 8.52
N HIS A 408 24.39 32.54 9.41
CA HIS A 408 25.08 32.95 10.64
C HIS A 408 26.38 33.72 10.36
N ARG A 409 27.10 33.35 9.29
CA ARG A 409 28.32 34.06 8.89
C ARG A 409 27.99 35.46 8.38
N SER A 410 26.94 35.62 7.55
CA SER A 410 26.50 36.95 7.10
C SER A 410 25.98 37.84 8.23
N GLU A 411 25.29 37.28 9.23
CA GLU A 411 24.82 38.04 10.40
C GLU A 411 25.98 38.49 11.30
N ASN A 412 27.00 37.66 11.48
CA ASN A 412 28.19 38.00 12.28
C ASN A 412 29.12 39.00 11.58
N ASP A 413 29.16 39.01 10.25
CA ASP A 413 29.93 40.01 9.50
C ASP A 413 29.20 41.37 9.50
N ASN A 414 27.86 41.40 9.42
CA ASN A 414 27.06 42.64 9.50
C ASN A 414 27.05 43.28 10.91
N ASN A 415 27.27 42.52 11.99
CA ASN A 415 27.35 43.04 13.36
C ASN A 415 28.75 43.57 13.74
N LYS A 416 29.73 43.49 12.84
CA LYS A 416 31.10 43.97 13.04
C LYS A 416 31.41 45.27 12.28
N GLU A 417 30.50 45.73 11.43
CA GLU A 417 30.47 47.09 10.87
C GLU A 417 29.63 47.99 11.77
#